data_AF-A0A151JPV2-F1
#
_entry.id   AF-A0A151JPV2-F1
#
_cell.length_a   1.000
_cell.length_b   1.000
_cell.length_c   1.000
_cell.angle_alpha   90.00
_cell.angle_beta   90.00
_cell.angle_gamma   90.00
#
_symmetry.space_group_name_H-M   'P 1'
#
loop_
_entity.id
_entity.type
_entity.pdbx_description
1 polymer ?
#
loop_
_entity_poly.entity_id
_entity_poly.type
_entity_poly.pdbx_seq_one_letter_code
_entity_poly.pdbx_strand_id
1 'polypeptide(L)'
;MKVTTEKNLAVLLACITLQIGISSMLRKKRKHKRWRNRRWWVRPINLQRDILDDYSVLVKELKKDKNLFFRYTRMSLEVHNNLLKKISPALMKTSLRKPLTPEQCLLITLRYLLSSFLIL
;
A
#
# COMPACT_ATOMS: atom_id res chain seq x y z
N MET A 1 -46.57 28.25 -1.35
CA MET A 1 -45.46 27.83 -2.24
C MET A 1 -44.19 27.38 -1.50
N LYS A 2 -43.74 28.04 -0.40
CA LYS A 2 -42.53 27.61 0.35
C LYS A 2 -42.63 26.23 1.01
N VAL A 3 -43.81 25.84 1.50
CA VAL A 3 -44.02 24.55 2.19
C VAL A 3 -43.86 23.35 1.23
N THR A 4 -44.23 23.52 -0.04
CA THR A 4 -44.11 22.47 -1.06
C THR A 4 -42.65 22.27 -1.50
N THR A 5 -41.86 23.34 -1.57
CA THR A 5 -40.43 23.26 -1.93
C THR A 5 -39.59 22.58 -0.85
N GLU A 6 -39.87 22.83 0.42
CA GLU A 6 -39.15 22.17 1.53
C GLU A 6 -39.45 20.68 1.61
N LYS A 7 -40.71 20.28 1.39
CA LYS A 7 -41.10 18.86 1.30
C LYS A 7 -40.38 18.15 0.15
N ASN A 8 -40.29 18.79 -1.02
CA ASN A 8 -39.56 18.23 -2.18
C ASN A 8 -38.06 18.09 -1.91
N LEU A 9 -37.45 19.07 -1.23
CA LEU A 9 -36.04 18.99 -0.81
C LEU A 9 -35.81 17.82 0.16
N ALA A 10 -36.69 17.65 1.15
CA ALA A 10 -36.61 16.54 2.11
C ALA A 10 -36.72 15.18 1.41
N VAL A 11 -37.61 15.05 0.41
CA VAL A 11 -37.76 13.83 -0.39
C VAL A 11 -36.49 13.55 -1.21
N LEU A 12 -35.88 14.55 -1.85
CA LEU A 12 -34.64 14.38 -2.61
C LEU A 12 -33.48 13.92 -1.71
N LEU A 13 -33.34 14.49 -0.51
CA LEU A 13 -32.31 14.07 0.46
C LEU A 13 -32.54 12.63 0.94
N ALA A 14 -33.80 12.23 1.17
CA ALA A 14 -34.14 10.85 1.50
C ALA A 14 -33.79 9.88 0.36
N CYS A 15 -34.06 10.25 -0.89
CA CYS A 15 -33.67 9.44 -2.06
C CYS A 15 -32.14 9.30 -2.18
N ILE A 16 -31.37 10.38 -1.96
CA ILE A 16 -29.91 10.34 -2.03
C ILE A 16 -29.33 9.40 -0.95
N THR A 17 -29.82 9.47 0.29
CA THR A 17 -29.34 8.60 1.38
C THR A 17 -29.66 7.14 1.12
N LEU A 18 -30.86 6.83 0.60
CA LEU A 18 -31.22 5.48 0.15
C LEU A 18 -30.29 4.98 -0.96
N GLN A 19 -30.00 5.81 -1.97
CA GLN A 19 -29.14 5.45 -3.09
C GLN A 19 -27.69 5.17 -2.65
N ILE A 20 -27.16 5.97 -1.71
CA ILE A 20 -25.85 5.75 -1.10
C ILE A 20 -25.85 4.44 -0.30
N GLY A 21 -26.90 4.18 0.48
CA GLY A 21 -27.10 2.95 1.25
C GLY A 21 -27.07 1.70 0.36
N ILE A 22 -27.89 1.68 -0.69
CA ILE A 22 -27.94 0.59 -1.68
C ILE A 22 -26.58 0.39 -2.34
N SER A 23 -25.93 1.47 -2.78
CA SER A 23 -24.60 1.43 -3.39
C SER A 23 -23.55 0.83 -2.45
N SER A 24 -23.61 1.16 -1.15
CA SER A 24 -22.71 0.60 -0.14
C SER A 24 -22.91 -0.91 0.05
N MET A 25 -24.16 -1.39 0.05
CA MET A 25 -24.49 -2.81 0.16
C MET A 25 -24.04 -3.60 -1.06
N LEU A 26 -24.26 -3.06 -2.27
CA LEU A 26 -23.78 -3.65 -3.51
C LEU A 26 -22.24 -3.72 -3.55
N ARG A 27 -21.54 -2.68 -3.09
CA ARG A 27 -20.07 -2.71 -2.93
C ARG A 27 -19.62 -3.80 -1.97
N LYS A 28 -20.28 -3.96 -0.82
CA LYS A 28 -19.99 -5.04 0.15
C LYS A 28 -20.23 -6.43 -0.47
N LYS A 29 -21.37 -6.65 -1.14
CA LYS A 29 -21.68 -7.92 -1.84
C LYS A 29 -20.67 -8.23 -2.94
N ARG A 30 -20.31 -7.24 -3.79
CA ARG A 30 -19.28 -7.40 -4.83
C ARG A 30 -17.91 -7.72 -4.24
N LYS A 31 -17.50 -7.03 -3.18
CA LYS A 31 -16.25 -7.33 -2.45
C LYS A 31 -16.29 -8.76 -1.95
N HIS A 32 -17.36 -9.18 -1.26
CA HIS A 32 -17.52 -10.54 -0.75
C HIS A 32 -17.47 -11.60 -1.86
N LYS A 33 -18.18 -11.38 -2.98
CA LYS A 33 -18.11 -12.25 -4.17
C LYS A 33 -16.68 -12.31 -4.72
N ARG A 34 -16.00 -11.17 -4.85
CA ARG A 34 -14.61 -11.11 -5.30
C ARG A 34 -13.68 -11.89 -4.37
N TRP A 35 -13.85 -11.79 -3.05
CA TRP A 35 -13.06 -12.55 -2.05
C TRP A 35 -13.33 -14.05 -2.12
N ARG A 36 -14.58 -14.49 -2.17
CA ARG A 36 -14.95 -15.91 -2.30
C ARG A 36 -14.46 -16.52 -3.61
N ASN A 37 -14.49 -15.74 -4.69
CA ASN A 37 -14.05 -16.21 -6.01
C ASN A 37 -12.54 -16.02 -6.24
N ARG A 38 -11.77 -15.55 -5.25
CA ARG A 38 -10.31 -15.50 -5.42
C ARG A 38 -9.80 -16.92 -5.51
N ARG A 39 -9.11 -17.23 -6.61
CA ARG A 39 -8.36 -18.48 -6.76
C ARG A 39 -7.33 -18.67 -5.64
N TRP A 40 -6.75 -17.57 -5.15
CA TRP A 40 -5.73 -17.60 -4.11
C TRP A 40 -5.94 -16.45 -3.13
N TRP A 41 -5.90 -16.73 -1.83
CA TRP A 41 -5.75 -15.69 -0.81
C TRP A 41 -4.36 -15.05 -0.90
N VAL A 42 -3.32 -15.88 -0.95
CA VAL A 42 -1.93 -15.52 -1.20
C VAL A 42 -1.43 -16.38 -2.37
N ARG A 43 -0.79 -15.77 -3.36
CA ARG A 43 -0.24 -16.51 -4.52
C ARG A 43 0.88 -17.47 -4.05
N PRO A 44 1.07 -18.65 -4.66
CA PRO A 44 2.13 -19.59 -4.27
C PRO A 44 3.55 -19.00 -4.21
N ILE A 45 3.94 -18.20 -5.22
CA ILE A 45 5.22 -17.49 -5.25
C ILE A 45 5.46 -16.60 -4.01
N ASN A 46 4.38 -16.09 -3.43
CA ASN A 46 4.41 -15.22 -2.28
C ASN A 46 4.52 -15.99 -0.95
N LEU A 47 4.17 -17.29 -0.95
CA LEU A 47 4.38 -18.19 0.19
C LEU A 47 5.85 -18.60 0.29
N GLN A 48 6.54 -18.70 -0.84
CA GLN A 48 7.96 -19.05 -0.91
C GLN A 48 8.90 -17.86 -0.63
N ARG A 49 8.37 -16.67 -0.30
CA ARG A 49 9.16 -15.45 -0.15
C ARG A 49 10.30 -15.60 0.88
N ASP A 50 10.08 -16.31 1.96
CA ASP A 50 11.12 -16.50 2.99
C ASP A 50 12.23 -17.47 2.55
N ILE A 51 11.93 -18.38 1.61
CA ILE A 51 12.90 -19.32 1.02
C ILE A 51 13.67 -18.63 -0.11
N LEU A 52 12.97 -17.83 -0.91
CA LEU A 52 13.48 -17.06 -2.04
C LEU A 52 13.84 -15.62 -1.63
N ASP A 53 14.24 -15.37 -0.38
CA ASP A 53 14.43 -14.02 0.16
C ASP A 53 15.74 -13.37 -0.32
N ASP A 54 15.90 -13.29 -1.65
CA ASP A 54 17.00 -12.61 -2.33
C ASP A 54 17.10 -11.14 -1.91
N TYR A 55 15.97 -10.57 -1.45
CA TYR A 55 15.91 -9.19 -1.05
C TYR A 55 16.77 -8.90 0.19
N SER A 56 16.74 -9.76 1.21
CA SER A 56 17.57 -9.54 2.41
C SER A 56 19.05 -9.68 2.11
N VAL A 57 19.42 -10.59 1.20
CA VAL A 57 20.79 -10.73 0.68
C VAL A 57 21.19 -9.48 -0.11
N LEU A 58 20.36 -9.04 -1.05
CA LEU A 58 20.59 -7.84 -1.85
C LEU A 58 20.81 -6.59 -0.98
N VAL A 59 19.99 -6.39 0.05
CA VAL A 59 20.14 -5.23 0.97
C VAL A 59 21.48 -5.27 1.70
N LYS A 60 21.92 -6.46 2.13
CA LYS A 60 23.22 -6.63 2.80
C LYS A 60 24.36 -6.31 1.84
N GLU A 61 24.31 -6.81 0.61
CA GLU A 61 25.34 -6.51 -0.40
C GLU A 61 25.35 -5.03 -0.79
N LEU A 62 24.18 -4.41 -0.97
CA LEU A 62 24.05 -2.98 -1.22
C LEU A 62 24.71 -2.15 -0.11
N LYS A 63 24.54 -2.52 1.16
CA LYS A 63 25.14 -1.80 2.29
C LYS A 63 26.67 -1.90 2.37
N LYS A 64 27.28 -2.93 1.77
CA LYS A 64 28.75 -3.10 1.74
C LYS A 64 29.40 -2.10 0.79
N ASP A 65 28.74 -1.76 -0.31
CA ASP A 65 29.23 -0.81 -1.31
C ASP A 65 28.48 0.53 -1.20
N LYS A 66 29.16 1.54 -0.62
CA LYS A 66 28.61 2.89 -0.45
C LYS A 66 28.21 3.55 -1.77
N ASN A 67 28.97 3.33 -2.85
CA ASN A 67 28.70 3.93 -4.15
C ASN A 67 27.47 3.28 -4.79
N LEU A 68 27.37 1.96 -4.72
CA LEU A 68 26.22 1.22 -5.22
C LEU A 68 24.95 1.59 -4.41
N PHE A 69 25.07 1.66 -3.08
CA PHE A 69 23.98 2.10 -2.21
C PHE A 69 23.48 3.50 -2.59
N PHE A 70 24.40 4.44 -2.80
CA PHE A 70 24.07 5.80 -3.19
C PHE A 70 23.42 5.85 -4.58
N ARG A 71 23.89 5.06 -5.56
CA ARG A 71 23.23 4.96 -6.87
C ARG A 71 21.82 4.40 -6.77
N TYR A 72 21.61 3.44 -5.86
CA TYR A 72 20.32 2.77 -5.68
C TYR A 72 19.30 3.66 -4.95
N THR A 73 19.73 4.40 -3.93
CA THR A 73 18.84 5.15 -3.01
C THR A 73 18.93 6.67 -3.16
N ARG A 74 19.90 7.20 -3.92
CA ARG A 74 20.27 8.63 -4.02
C ARG A 74 20.55 9.30 -2.67
N MET A 75 20.92 8.53 -1.66
CA MET A 75 21.28 9.03 -0.33
C MET A 75 22.39 8.18 0.29
N SER A 76 23.10 8.76 1.26
CA SER A 76 24.08 7.98 2.02
C SER A 76 23.38 7.00 2.95
N LEU A 77 24.09 5.95 3.38
CA LEU A 77 23.58 4.97 4.33
C LEU A 77 23.12 5.62 5.64
N GLU A 78 23.82 6.66 6.09
CA GLU A 78 23.48 7.39 7.30
C GLU A 78 22.16 8.16 7.18
N VAL A 79 21.98 8.89 6.07
CA VAL A 79 20.72 9.59 5.76
C VAL A 79 19.57 8.59 5.65
N HIS A 80 19.80 7.47 4.97
CA HIS A 80 18.82 6.39 4.87
C HIS A 80 18.41 5.85 6.24
N ASN A 81 19.37 5.57 7.13
CA ASN A 81 19.09 5.04 8.47
C ASN A 81 18.34 6.05 9.34
N ASN A 82 18.69 7.33 9.25
CA ASN A 82 17.97 8.41 9.94
C ASN A 82 16.53 8.55 9.44
N LEU A 83 16.33 8.48 8.11
CA LEU A 83 15.00 8.49 7.50
C LEU A 83 14.19 7.27 7.96
N LEU A 84 14.79 6.07 7.87
CA LEU A 84 14.18 4.82 8.30
C LEU A 84 13.72 4.89 9.75
N LYS A 85 14.55 5.41 10.66
CA LYS A 85 14.19 5.56 12.08
C LYS A 85 12.94 6.43 12.26
N LYS A 86 12.80 7.52 11.50
CA LYS A 86 11.66 8.44 11.58
C LYS A 86 10.37 7.81 11.05
N ILE A 87 10.45 7.06 9.95
CA ILE A 87 9.26 6.52 9.26
C ILE A 87 8.90 5.10 9.68
N SER A 88 9.82 4.36 10.31
CA SER A 88 9.61 2.97 10.72
C SER A 88 8.30 2.76 11.50
N PRO A 89 7.91 3.64 12.46
CA PRO A 89 6.63 3.49 13.16
C PRO A 89 5.41 3.51 12.22
N ALA A 90 5.45 4.28 11.13
CA ALA A 90 4.37 4.37 10.15
C ALA A 90 4.40 3.22 9.13
N LEU A 91 5.57 2.59 8.93
CA LEU A 91 5.74 1.46 8.01
C LEU A 91 5.54 0.09 8.69
N MET A 92 5.62 0.04 10.02
CA MET A 92 5.34 -1.18 10.77
C MET A 92 3.89 -1.60 10.58
N LYS A 93 3.71 -2.84 10.12
CA LYS A 93 2.41 -3.41 9.85
C LYS A 93 2.26 -4.72 10.58
N THR A 94 1.20 -4.85 11.37
CA THR A 94 0.79 -6.13 11.95
C THR A 94 -0.16 -6.83 10.98
N SER A 95 0.19 -8.06 10.58
CA SER A 95 -0.68 -8.88 9.74
C SER A 95 -0.45 -10.37 9.99
N LEU A 96 -1.48 -11.18 9.70
CA LEU A 96 -1.39 -12.65 9.77
C LEU A 96 -0.29 -13.22 8.87
N ARG A 97 -0.02 -12.54 7.74
CA ARG A 97 1.15 -12.82 6.90
C ARG A 97 2.34 -12.03 7.43
N LYS A 98 3.53 -12.61 7.37
CA LYS A 98 4.79 -11.89 7.63
C LYS A 98 4.86 -10.61 6.77
N PRO A 99 4.84 -9.41 7.38
CA PRO A 99 4.98 -8.16 6.65
C PRO A 99 6.39 -8.05 6.03
N LEU A 100 6.57 -7.13 5.08
CA LEU A 100 7.91 -6.67 4.70
C LEU A 100 8.47 -5.85 5.85
N THR A 101 9.79 -5.89 6.05
CA THR A 101 10.39 -5.03 7.07
C THR A 101 10.29 -3.55 6.64
N PRO A 102 10.25 -2.60 7.59
CA PRO A 102 10.23 -1.17 7.25
C PRO A 102 11.36 -0.74 6.30
N GLU A 103 12.54 -1.35 6.46
CA GLU A 103 13.69 -1.11 5.59
C GLU A 103 13.44 -1.58 4.16
N GLN A 104 12.88 -2.79 3.98
CA GLN A 104 12.53 -3.30 2.66
C GLN A 104 11.49 -2.41 1.99
N CYS A 105 10.45 -2.00 2.72
CA CYS A 105 9.44 -1.07 2.23
C CYS A 105 10.05 0.26 1.77
N LEU A 106 10.94 0.86 2.58
CA LEU A 106 11.58 2.12 2.25
C LEU A 106 12.43 2.01 0.97
N LEU A 107 13.29 0.99 0.90
CA LEU A 107 14.17 0.78 -0.25
C LEU A 107 13.40 0.53 -1.57
N ILE A 108 12.32 -0.25 -1.55
CA ILE A 108 11.44 -0.45 -2.72
C ILE A 108 10.80 0.88 -3.13
N THR A 109 10.32 1.65 -2.14
CA THR A 109 9.69 2.95 -2.38
C THR A 109 10.66 3.93 -3.01
N LEU A 110 11.88 4.05 -2.47
CA LEU A 110 12.93 4.88 -3.04
C LEU A 110 13.29 4.42 -4.45
N ARG A 111 13.49 3.12 -4.67
CA ARG A 111 13.78 2.58 -6.00
C ARG A 111 12.69 2.95 -7.01
N TYR A 112 11.42 2.83 -6.63
CA TYR A 112 10.29 3.20 -7.48
C TYR A 112 10.31 4.70 -7.83
N LEU A 113 10.42 5.57 -6.82
CA LEU A 113 10.43 7.03 -7.00
C LEU A 113 11.61 7.51 -7.84
N LEU A 114 12.78 6.89 -7.65
CA LEU A 114 14.02 7.28 -8.32
C LEU A 114 14.15 6.66 -9.72
N SER A 115 13.53 5.51 -9.97
CA SER A 115 13.49 4.89 -11.30
C SER A 115 12.74 5.77 -12.30
N SER A 116 11.68 6.46 -11.87
CA SER A 116 10.97 7.44 -12.70
C SER A 116 11.82 8.67 -13.06
N PHE A 117 12.84 8.98 -12.27
CA PHE A 117 13.76 10.10 -12.51
C PHE A 117 14.93 9.72 -13.43
N LEU A 118 15.11 8.44 -13.74
CA LEU A 118 16.23 7.91 -14.54
C LEU A 118 15.87 7.69 -16.02
N ILE A 119 14.65 8.06 -16.43
CA ILE A 119 14.11 7.89 -17.78
C ILE A 119 13.86 9.27 -18.47
N LEU A 120 14.13 10.38 -17.78
CA LEU A 120 14.20 11.73 -18.33
C LEU A 120 15.65 12.19 -18.35
#